data_AF-A0A956SF42-F1
#
_entry.id   AF-A0A956SF42-F1
#
_cell.length_a   1.000
_cell.length_b   1.000
_cell.length_c   1.000
_cell.angle_alpha   90.00
_cell.angle_beta   90.00
_cell.angle_gamma   90.00
#
_symmetry.space_group_name_H-M   'P 1'
#
loop_
_entity.id
_entity.type
_entity.pdbx_description
1 polymer ?
#
loop_
_entity_poly.entity_id
_entity_poly.type
_entity_poly.pdbx_seq_one_letter_code
_entity_poly.pdbx_strand_id
1 'polypeptide(L)'
;MALTFGWLLGLAESCPAFAQAGAVTGRSLLELAAPALPDEIPAAEEVKDPVFALLIGLVEADIYGTLDQSRLVAELGRRNAKSKLPYEHVLDVTRLPAADGRPTNEVLVRFDENIKLPIPYSILGYNPGSFRTSRVCRFREWQLGDIEVTLQKKEGDGYVDVPVPLEDVHLFGLLDGEIDLDIDAWVDRLLGGAIDDTEISALMLCRYEGTWHGWAMGYNKKHKGRSGALDFKKDSVVFPNPDEFKAVGRKMRSRAEALLAAAAAGRKTP
;
A
#
# COMPACT_ATOMS: atom_id res chain seq x y z
N MET A 1 -54.38 -14.40 5.48
CA MET A 1 -53.68 -14.37 6.78
C MET A 1 -52.51 -13.40 6.61
N ALA A 2 -52.80 -12.13 6.88
CA ALA A 2 -51.93 -10.98 6.67
C ALA A 2 -51.79 -10.29 8.01
N LEU A 3 -50.56 -9.95 8.41
CA LEU A 3 -50.30 -9.03 9.52
C LEU A 3 -49.14 -8.11 9.16
N THR A 4 -49.42 -6.85 9.46
CA THR A 4 -48.82 -5.57 9.11
C THR A 4 -47.77 -5.09 10.12
N PHE A 5 -46.84 -4.26 9.62
CA PHE A 5 -46.22 -3.05 10.20
C PHE A 5 -45.72 -3.00 11.65
N GLY A 6 -44.49 -2.50 11.83
CA GLY A 6 -44.01 -1.93 13.09
C GLY A 6 -42.60 -1.33 13.07
N TRP A 7 -42.53 -0.04 12.73
CA TRP A 7 -41.56 0.98 13.21
C TRP A 7 -40.21 1.23 12.51
N LEU A 8 -40.17 2.44 11.94
CA LEU A 8 -39.05 3.29 11.56
C LEU A 8 -38.91 4.35 12.67
N LEU A 9 -37.68 4.65 13.12
CA LEU A 9 -37.13 5.96 13.56
C LEU A 9 -36.16 5.80 14.73
N GLY A 10 -34.99 6.45 14.57
CA GLY A 10 -34.16 6.85 15.70
C GLY A 10 -32.72 6.37 15.63
N LEU A 11 -31.92 6.95 14.74
CA LEU A 11 -30.82 7.84 15.13
C LEU A 11 -29.97 8.13 13.89
N ALA A 12 -30.13 9.36 13.41
CA ALA A 12 -29.09 10.03 12.64
C ALA A 12 -27.91 10.25 13.58
N GLU A 13 -27.01 9.28 13.66
CA GLU A 13 -25.66 9.52 14.16
C GLU A 13 -24.84 10.04 12.99
N SER A 14 -24.80 11.37 12.93
CA SER A 14 -23.65 12.19 12.55
C SER A 14 -22.46 11.42 11.98
N CYS A 15 -22.19 11.70 10.70
CA CYS A 15 -20.89 11.52 10.07
C CYS A 15 -19.75 11.88 11.03
N PRO A 16 -18.74 11.01 11.24
CA PRO A 16 -17.42 11.55 11.38
C PRO A 16 -17.06 12.06 9.98
N ALA A 17 -17.16 13.37 9.78
CA ALA A 17 -16.23 14.01 8.88
C ALA A 17 -14.84 13.44 9.22
N PHE A 18 -14.06 13.06 8.21
CA PHE A 18 -12.62 12.89 8.38
C PHE A 18 -12.12 14.18 9.03
N ALA A 19 -12.00 14.14 10.35
CA ALA A 19 -11.52 15.25 11.12
C ALA A 19 -10.10 15.45 10.63
N GLN A 20 -9.83 16.65 10.12
CA GLN A 20 -8.48 17.13 9.84
C GLN A 20 -7.59 16.62 10.97
N ALA A 21 -6.70 15.69 10.65
CA ALA A 21 -5.78 15.11 11.59
C ALA A 21 -5.07 16.28 12.29
N GLY A 22 -5.29 16.40 13.59
CA GLY A 22 -4.69 17.45 14.40
C GLY A 22 -3.19 17.48 14.12
N ALA A 23 -2.66 18.69 13.94
CA ALA A 23 -1.25 18.92 13.69
C ALA A 23 -0.40 18.12 14.69
N VAL A 24 0.14 16.99 14.24
CA VAL A 24 1.07 16.18 15.01
C VAL A 24 2.32 17.05 15.16
N THR A 25 2.54 17.59 16.35
CA THR A 25 3.72 18.38 16.74
C THR A 25 4.95 17.49 16.93
N GLY A 26 5.17 16.56 16.00
CA GLY A 26 6.44 15.88 15.82
C GLY A 26 7.27 16.69 14.84
N ARG A 27 8.57 16.85 15.11
CA ARG A 27 9.50 17.45 14.14
C ARG A 27 9.26 16.82 12.78
N SER A 28 9.02 17.68 11.79
CA SER A 28 8.80 17.24 10.42
C SER A 28 10.02 16.43 9.95
N LEU A 29 9.80 15.39 9.15
CA LEU A 29 10.86 14.70 8.39
C LEU A 29 11.82 15.68 7.71
N LEU A 30 11.32 16.86 7.34
CA LEU A 30 12.10 17.93 6.73
C LEU A 30 13.22 18.48 7.64
N GLU A 31 13.21 18.20 8.94
CA GLU A 31 14.20 18.69 9.90
C GLU A 31 15.32 17.67 10.20
N LEU A 32 15.14 16.39 9.89
CA LEU A 32 16.16 15.36 10.11
C LEU A 32 17.01 15.20 8.84
N ALA A 33 18.31 15.42 8.96
CA ALA A 33 19.24 15.13 7.88
C ALA A 33 19.24 13.61 7.61
N ALA A 34 18.77 13.22 6.42
CA ALA A 34 18.81 11.84 5.99
C ALA A 34 20.27 11.36 5.90
N PRO A 35 20.59 10.13 6.35
CA PRO A 35 21.92 9.57 6.13
C PRO A 35 22.18 9.44 4.63
N ALA A 36 23.46 9.51 4.25
CA ALA A 36 23.86 9.28 2.87
C ALA A 36 23.55 7.82 2.49
N LEU A 37 22.97 7.63 1.31
CA LEU A 37 22.81 6.29 0.74
C LEU A 37 24.20 5.70 0.40
N PRO A 38 24.36 4.37 0.44
CA PRO A 38 25.58 3.73 0.01
C PRO A 38 25.89 4.01 -1.47
N ASP A 39 27.16 3.88 -1.85
CA ASP A 39 27.63 4.09 -3.22
C ASP A 39 26.95 3.16 -4.23
N GLU A 40 26.56 1.95 -3.79
CA GLU A 40 25.75 1.02 -4.56
C GLU A 40 24.51 0.67 -3.76
N ILE A 41 23.33 0.88 -4.38
CA ILE A 41 22.05 0.56 -3.76
C ILE A 41 21.72 -0.90 -4.11
N PRO A 42 21.47 -1.77 -3.12
CA PRO A 42 21.06 -3.14 -3.38
C PRO A 42 19.73 -3.16 -4.12
N ALA A 43 19.49 -4.20 -4.90
CA ALA A 43 18.19 -4.43 -5.52
C ALA A 43 17.75 -5.87 -5.30
N ALA A 44 16.44 -6.07 -5.14
CA ALA A 44 15.86 -7.40 -5.08
C ALA A 44 15.92 -8.05 -6.47
N GLU A 45 16.77 -9.07 -6.62
CA GLU A 45 17.12 -9.68 -7.91
C GLU A 45 15.94 -10.36 -8.63
N GLU A 46 14.96 -10.82 -7.87
CA GLU A 46 13.74 -11.47 -8.35
C GLU A 46 12.66 -10.49 -8.81
N VAL A 47 12.82 -9.19 -8.54
CA VAL A 47 11.87 -8.16 -8.92
C VAL A 47 12.16 -7.68 -10.34
N LYS A 48 11.17 -7.80 -11.21
CA LYS A 48 11.35 -7.60 -12.65
C LYS A 48 11.46 -6.14 -13.07
N ASP A 49 10.69 -5.25 -12.44
CA ASP A 49 10.82 -3.81 -12.72
C ASP A 49 11.99 -3.23 -11.90
N PRO A 50 12.97 -2.57 -12.53
CA PRO A 50 14.19 -2.17 -11.85
C PRO A 50 13.99 -1.01 -10.85
N VAL A 51 12.95 -0.19 -10.99
CA VAL A 51 12.63 0.83 -9.98
C VAL A 51 12.09 0.15 -8.72
N PHE A 52 11.15 -0.79 -8.87
CA PHE A 52 10.69 -1.57 -7.73
C PHE A 52 11.81 -2.40 -7.10
N ALA A 53 12.69 -2.99 -7.90
CA ALA A 53 13.82 -3.77 -7.40
C ALA A 53 14.72 -2.94 -6.47
N LEU A 54 15.02 -1.69 -6.84
CA LEU A 54 15.80 -0.77 -6.01
C LEU A 54 15.06 -0.38 -4.72
N LEU A 55 13.78 -0.02 -4.82
CA LEU A 55 12.99 0.38 -3.65
C LEU A 55 12.82 -0.78 -2.65
N ILE A 56 12.55 -1.98 -3.15
CA ILE A 56 12.45 -3.19 -2.32
C ILE A 56 13.81 -3.53 -1.73
N GLY A 57 14.91 -3.42 -2.49
CA GLY A 57 16.26 -3.66 -1.98
C GLY A 57 16.65 -2.71 -0.83
N LEU A 58 16.20 -1.45 -0.86
CA LEU A 58 16.38 -0.53 0.27
C LEU A 58 15.62 -0.99 1.52
N VAL A 59 14.40 -1.51 1.35
CA VAL A 59 13.58 -2.01 2.46
C VAL A 59 14.18 -3.29 3.03
N GLU A 60 14.54 -4.26 2.18
CA GLU A 60 15.11 -5.54 2.53
C GLU A 60 16.46 -5.40 3.25
N ALA A 61 17.32 -4.49 2.80
CA ALA A 61 18.61 -4.21 3.43
C ALA A 61 18.53 -3.25 4.64
N ASP A 62 17.31 -2.86 5.03
CA ASP A 62 17.01 -1.84 6.05
C ASP A 62 17.85 -0.55 5.90
N ILE A 63 17.99 -0.06 4.67
CA ILE A 63 18.76 1.14 4.36
C ILE A 63 17.88 2.38 4.54
N TYR A 64 18.47 3.42 5.13
CA TYR A 64 17.86 4.73 5.32
C TYR A 64 18.55 5.76 4.44
N GLY A 65 17.83 6.79 4.03
CA GLY A 65 18.37 7.87 3.20
C GLY A 65 17.33 8.48 2.28
N THR A 66 17.80 9.32 1.36
CA THR A 66 16.99 9.94 0.31
C THR A 66 17.49 9.49 -1.05
N LEU A 67 16.64 8.78 -1.79
CA LEU A 67 16.84 8.43 -3.19
C LEU A 67 16.17 9.49 -4.06
N ASP A 68 16.94 10.49 -4.48
CA ASP A 68 16.45 11.50 -5.42
C ASP A 68 16.40 10.98 -6.86
N GLN A 69 15.72 11.75 -7.72
CA GLN A 69 15.56 11.42 -9.13
C GLN A 69 16.89 11.22 -9.87
N SER A 70 17.87 12.09 -9.63
CA SER A 70 19.15 12.03 -10.33
C SER A 70 19.91 10.76 -9.96
N ARG A 71 19.86 10.39 -8.67
CA ARG A 71 20.43 9.16 -8.17
C ARG A 71 19.69 7.94 -8.71
N LEU A 72 18.36 7.94 -8.75
CA LEU A 72 17.57 6.87 -9.33
C LEU A 72 17.92 6.63 -10.82
N VAL A 73 18.00 7.70 -11.62
CA VAL A 73 18.41 7.62 -13.03
C VAL A 73 19.83 7.05 -13.17
N ALA A 74 20.76 7.46 -12.29
CA ALA A 74 22.13 6.95 -12.30
C ALA A 74 22.19 5.44 -11.98
N GLU A 75 21.42 4.96 -11.00
CA GLU A 75 21.34 3.53 -10.66
C GLU A 75 20.79 2.70 -11.83
N LEU A 76 19.69 3.16 -12.45
CA LEU A 76 19.10 2.49 -13.62
C LEU A 76 20.09 2.47 -14.80
N GLY A 77 20.81 3.57 -15.02
CA GLY A 77 21.84 3.69 -16.04
C GLY A 77 23.01 2.72 -15.82
N ARG A 78 23.52 2.61 -14.59
CA ARG A 78 24.59 1.64 -14.23
C ARG A 78 24.17 0.20 -14.50
N ARG A 79 22.90 -0.12 -14.29
CA ARG A 79 22.32 -1.45 -14.51
C ARG A 79 21.88 -1.69 -15.97
N ASN A 80 22.00 -0.69 -16.84
CA ASN A 80 21.44 -0.68 -18.20
C ASN A 80 19.96 -1.13 -18.22
N ALA A 81 19.21 -0.71 -17.21
CA ALA A 81 17.85 -1.17 -16.95
C ALA A 81 16.82 -0.13 -17.39
N LYS A 82 15.64 -0.59 -17.80
CA LYS A 82 14.51 0.27 -18.18
C LYS A 82 13.30 -0.10 -17.34
N SER A 83 12.66 0.90 -16.75
CA SER A 83 11.41 0.74 -16.00
C SER A 83 10.23 1.15 -16.85
N LYS A 84 9.08 0.53 -16.60
CA LYS A 84 7.78 0.99 -17.14
C LYS A 84 7.09 1.98 -16.23
N LEU A 85 7.58 2.10 -14.99
CA LEU A 85 7.04 3.04 -14.04
C LEU A 85 7.38 4.46 -14.49
N PRO A 86 6.49 5.42 -14.26
CA PRO A 86 6.68 6.81 -14.61
C PRO A 86 7.54 7.52 -13.55
N TYR A 87 8.76 7.03 -13.32
CA TYR A 87 9.66 7.51 -12.27
C TYR A 87 10.25 8.91 -12.55
N GLU A 88 10.07 9.43 -13.75
CA GLU A 88 10.37 10.82 -14.14
C GLU A 88 9.57 11.88 -13.36
N HIS A 89 8.49 11.47 -12.69
CA HIS A 89 7.71 12.35 -11.82
C HIS A 89 8.13 12.29 -10.36
N VAL A 90 8.94 11.30 -9.97
CA VAL A 90 9.41 11.13 -8.59
C VAL A 90 10.60 12.07 -8.39
N LEU A 91 10.44 13.07 -7.54
CA LEU A 91 11.54 13.94 -7.10
C LEU A 91 12.48 13.18 -6.17
N ASP A 92 11.90 12.51 -5.19
CA ASP A 92 12.64 11.71 -4.22
C ASP A 92 11.74 10.77 -3.41
N VAL A 93 12.39 9.71 -2.92
CA VAL A 93 11.87 8.82 -1.89
C VAL A 93 12.83 8.87 -0.70
N THR A 94 12.32 9.28 0.47
CA THR A 94 13.08 9.33 1.71
C THR A 94 12.54 8.30 2.68
N ARG A 95 13.43 7.52 3.30
CA ARG A 95 13.11 6.58 4.39
C ARG A 95 13.99 6.89 5.59
N LEU A 96 13.38 7.21 6.72
CA LEU A 96 14.07 7.52 7.98
C LEU A 96 13.50 6.72 9.14
N PRO A 97 14.29 6.43 10.19
CA PRO A 97 13.74 5.97 11.45
C PRO A 97 12.74 6.99 12.00
N ALA A 98 11.64 6.52 12.57
CA ALA A 98 10.66 7.39 13.20
C ALA A 98 11.28 8.13 14.40
N ALA A 99 11.00 9.43 14.51
CA ALA A 99 11.48 10.26 15.62
C ALA A 99 10.81 9.95 16.97
N ASP A 100 9.77 9.10 16.98
CA ASP A 100 8.95 8.81 18.16
C ASP A 100 9.53 7.70 19.06
N GLY A 101 10.74 7.21 18.74
CA GLY A 101 11.45 6.18 19.51
C GLY A 101 10.83 4.78 19.39
N ARG A 102 9.92 4.58 18.45
CA ARG A 102 9.33 3.27 18.13
C ARG A 102 10.12 2.60 17.01
N PRO A 103 10.11 1.26 16.92
CA PRO A 103 10.71 0.52 15.81
C PRO A 103 9.81 0.63 14.57
N THR A 104 9.61 1.86 14.09
CA THR A 104 8.85 2.20 12.91
C THR A 104 9.66 3.17 12.09
N ASN A 105 9.36 3.25 10.80
CA ASN A 105 10.02 4.19 9.91
C ASN A 105 9.00 5.16 9.34
N GLU A 106 9.50 6.30 8.90
CA GLU A 106 8.74 7.25 8.12
C GLU A 106 9.25 7.25 6.69
N VAL A 107 8.32 7.12 5.75
CA VAL A 107 8.60 7.10 4.32
C VAL A 107 7.91 8.29 3.69
N LEU A 108 8.67 9.11 2.98
CA LEU A 108 8.18 10.27 2.24
C LEU A 108 8.41 10.05 0.76
N VAL A 109 7.37 10.21 -0.03
CA VAL A 109 7.46 10.20 -1.49
C VAL A 109 7.04 11.58 -1.97
N ARG A 110 7.92 12.25 -2.73
CA ARG A 110 7.65 13.55 -3.34
C ARG A 110 7.65 13.45 -4.85
N PHE A 111 6.65 14.10 -5.43
CA PHE A 111 6.48 14.26 -6.85
C PHE A 111 6.68 15.73 -7.26
N ASP A 112 6.95 15.97 -8.54
CA ASP A 112 7.07 17.31 -9.10
C ASP A 112 5.73 18.06 -9.10
N GLU A 113 4.65 17.32 -9.34
CA GLU A 113 3.26 17.79 -9.31
C GLU A 113 2.30 16.75 -8.72
N ASN A 114 1.00 17.06 -8.72
CA ASN A 114 -0.01 16.04 -8.46
C ASN A 114 -0.07 15.11 -9.67
N ILE A 115 0.12 13.82 -9.46
CA ILE A 115 0.24 12.85 -10.54
C ILE A 115 -1.14 12.35 -10.93
N LYS A 116 -1.39 12.28 -12.23
CA LYS A 116 -2.53 11.57 -12.81
C LYS A 116 -2.06 10.82 -14.06
N LEU A 117 -1.89 9.52 -13.93
CA LEU A 117 -1.32 8.68 -14.97
C LEU A 117 -2.21 7.47 -15.24
N PRO A 118 -2.19 6.89 -16.45
CA PRO A 118 -2.85 5.62 -16.69
C PRO A 118 -2.23 4.55 -15.77
N ILE A 119 -3.05 3.60 -15.31
CA ILE A 119 -2.52 2.46 -14.55
C ILE A 119 -1.50 1.72 -15.45
N PRO A 120 -0.24 1.52 -15.02
CA PRO A 120 0.82 1.00 -15.90
C PRO A 120 0.67 -0.49 -16.20
N TYR A 121 -0.31 -1.16 -15.57
CA TYR A 121 -0.58 -2.57 -15.70
C TYR A 121 -1.78 -2.85 -16.59
N SER A 122 -1.51 -3.66 -17.62
CA SER A 122 -2.55 -4.14 -18.51
C SER A 122 -3.33 -5.29 -17.87
N ILE A 123 -4.63 -5.10 -17.68
CA ILE A 123 -5.59 -6.17 -17.38
C ILE A 123 -6.28 -6.52 -18.70
N LEU A 124 -6.08 -7.75 -19.19
CA LEU A 124 -6.66 -8.25 -20.45
C LEU A 124 -6.30 -7.40 -21.69
N GLY A 125 -5.10 -6.83 -21.74
CA GLY A 125 -4.66 -6.00 -22.88
C GLY A 125 -5.09 -4.52 -22.78
N TYR A 126 -5.70 -4.11 -21.67
CA TYR A 126 -6.19 -2.76 -21.43
C TYR A 126 -5.64 -2.18 -20.11
N ASN A 127 -5.29 -0.89 -20.07
CA ASN A 127 -4.89 -0.20 -18.84
C ASN A 127 -6.15 0.34 -18.16
N PRO A 128 -6.60 -0.25 -17.03
CA PRO A 128 -7.92 0.00 -16.49
C PRO A 128 -7.95 1.31 -15.70
N GLY A 129 -8.16 2.42 -16.39
CA GLY A 129 -8.34 3.74 -15.79
C GLY A 129 -7.04 4.44 -15.39
N SER A 130 -7.06 5.18 -14.28
CA SER A 130 -5.97 6.07 -13.87
C SER A 130 -5.61 5.98 -12.40
N PHE A 131 -4.32 6.16 -12.12
CA PHE A 131 -3.76 6.38 -10.81
C PHE A 131 -3.65 7.89 -10.56
N ARG A 132 -4.12 8.35 -9.39
CA ARG A 132 -3.92 9.72 -8.93
C ARG A 132 -3.16 9.72 -7.62
N THR A 133 -2.25 10.68 -7.44
CA THR A 133 -1.65 10.93 -6.13
C THR A 133 -1.38 12.40 -5.93
N SER A 134 -1.48 12.85 -4.68
CA SER A 134 -1.00 14.15 -4.26
C SER A 134 0.52 14.27 -4.46
N ARG A 135 1.01 15.50 -4.53
CA ARG A 135 2.45 15.79 -4.69
C ARG A 135 3.33 15.21 -3.59
N VAL A 136 2.79 15.04 -2.38
CA VAL A 136 3.54 14.55 -1.22
C VAL A 136 2.72 13.49 -0.52
N CYS A 137 3.26 12.28 -0.45
CA CYS A 137 2.65 11.18 0.30
C CYS A 137 3.61 10.77 1.42
N ARG A 138 3.10 10.78 2.65
CA ARG A 138 3.85 10.38 3.84
C ARG A 138 3.25 9.12 4.41
N PHE A 139 4.09 8.14 4.69
CA PHE A 139 3.71 6.87 5.27
C PHE A 139 4.43 6.61 6.59
N ARG A 140 3.77 5.85 7.46
CA ARG A 140 4.41 5.13 8.56
C ARG A 140 4.64 3.69 8.10
N GLU A 141 5.88 3.21 8.20
CA GLU A 141 6.24 1.82 7.95
C GLU A 141 6.37 1.06 9.27
N TRP A 142 5.76 -0.13 9.33
CA TRP A 142 5.96 -1.13 10.37
C TRP A 142 6.60 -2.37 9.76
N GLN A 143 7.73 -2.80 10.34
CA GLN A 143 8.36 -4.08 10.04
C GLN A 143 7.72 -5.14 10.94
N LEU A 144 6.84 -5.96 10.36
CA LEU A 144 6.08 -6.97 11.08
C LEU A 144 6.79 -8.33 11.12
N GLY A 145 7.86 -8.50 10.32
CA GLY A 145 8.59 -9.76 10.17
C GLY A 145 7.69 -10.85 9.60
N ASP A 146 7.92 -12.09 10.03
CA ASP A 146 7.13 -13.23 9.59
C ASP A 146 5.80 -13.29 10.36
N ILE A 147 4.70 -13.41 9.63
CA ILE A 147 3.36 -13.48 10.20
C ILE A 147 2.52 -14.54 9.50
N GLU A 148 1.51 -15.04 10.21
CA GLU A 148 0.53 -15.96 9.66
C GLU A 148 -0.85 -15.29 9.61
N VAL A 149 -1.53 -15.40 8.46
CA VAL A 149 -2.92 -14.98 8.30
C VAL A 149 -3.81 -16.21 8.19
N THR A 150 -4.82 -16.31 9.05
CA THR A 150 -5.79 -17.40 8.98
C THR A 150 -6.86 -17.12 7.93
N LEU A 151 -6.99 -18.01 6.94
CA LEU A 151 -8.08 -18.05 5.97
C LEU A 151 -9.14 -19.07 6.42
N GLN A 152 -10.39 -18.62 6.55
CA GLN A 152 -11.54 -19.50 6.76
C GLN A 152 -12.00 -20.08 5.42
N LYS A 153 -11.72 -21.36 5.18
CA LYS A 153 -12.11 -22.06 3.95
C LYS A 153 -13.28 -23.00 4.22
N LYS A 154 -14.31 -22.97 3.38
CA LYS A 154 -15.44 -23.88 3.51
C LYS A 154 -15.03 -25.28 3.07
N GLU A 155 -15.24 -26.28 3.92
CA GLU A 155 -14.98 -27.69 3.64
C GLU A 155 -16.18 -28.53 4.11
N GLY A 156 -16.91 -29.12 3.15
CA GLY A 156 -18.19 -29.79 3.42
C GLY A 156 -19.23 -28.82 4.01
N ASP A 157 -19.77 -29.19 5.17
CA ASP A 157 -20.74 -28.39 5.94
C ASP A 157 -20.08 -27.44 6.96
N GLY A 158 -18.74 -27.44 7.04
CA GLY A 158 -17.97 -26.67 8.01
C GLY A 158 -17.01 -25.64 7.38
N TYR A 159 -16.26 -24.97 8.26
CA TYR A 159 -15.14 -24.12 7.91
C TYR A 159 -13.87 -24.65 8.58
N VAL A 160 -12.75 -24.58 7.86
CA VAL A 160 -11.43 -24.92 8.36
C VAL A 160 -10.50 -23.73 8.27
N ASP A 161 -9.65 -23.60 9.27
CA ASP A 161 -8.62 -22.57 9.37
C ASP A 161 -7.42 -23.01 8.55
N VAL A 162 -7.16 -22.31 7.45
CA VAL A 162 -5.98 -22.53 6.60
C VAL A 162 -4.96 -21.42 6.89
N PRO A 163 -3.77 -21.74 7.37
CA PRO A 163 -2.72 -20.75 7.58
C PRO A 163 -2.16 -20.26 6.24
N VAL A 164 -1.97 -18.95 6.13
CA VAL A 164 -1.32 -18.28 5.00
C VAL A 164 -0.04 -17.63 5.55
N PRO A 165 1.13 -18.28 5.43
CA PRO A 165 2.39 -17.73 5.91
C PRO A 165 2.84 -16.58 5.01
N LEU A 166 3.27 -15.49 5.61
CA LEU A 166 3.87 -14.34 4.96
C LEU A 166 5.22 -14.08 5.62
N GLU A 167 6.24 -13.90 4.79
CA GLU A 167 7.62 -13.66 5.20
C GLU A 167 7.97 -12.17 4.97
N ASP A 168 8.85 -11.62 5.78
CA ASP A 168 9.37 -10.25 5.63
C ASP A 168 8.28 -9.20 5.40
N VAL A 169 7.27 -9.15 6.27
CA VAL A 169 6.13 -8.26 6.08
C VAL A 169 6.46 -6.83 6.49
N HIS A 170 6.42 -5.91 5.52
CA HIS A 170 6.45 -4.46 5.73
C HIS A 170 5.07 -3.87 5.43
N LEU A 171 4.49 -3.17 6.41
CA LEU A 171 3.18 -2.53 6.28
C LEU A 171 3.36 -1.01 6.30
N PHE A 172 2.81 -0.31 5.31
CA PHE A 172 2.91 1.13 5.14
C PHE A 172 1.52 1.75 5.26
N GLY A 173 1.27 2.52 6.31
CA GLY A 173 0.01 3.27 6.47
C GLY A 173 0.17 4.70 6.01
N LEU A 174 -0.73 5.19 5.16
CA LEU A 174 -0.73 6.57 4.67
C LEU A 174 -1.11 7.52 5.82
N LEU A 175 -0.18 8.42 6.18
CA LEU A 175 -0.35 9.43 7.23
C LEU A 175 -0.85 10.76 6.67
N ASP A 176 -0.38 11.13 5.48
CA ASP A 176 -0.68 12.40 4.82
C ASP A 176 -0.53 12.26 3.30
N GLY A 177 -1.30 13.05 2.55
CA GLY A 177 -1.45 12.92 1.11
C GLY A 177 -2.64 12.06 0.70
N GLU A 178 -2.85 11.95 -0.61
CA GLU A 178 -3.96 11.20 -1.23
C GLU A 178 -3.42 10.29 -2.33
N ILE A 179 -3.98 9.08 -2.42
CA ILE A 179 -3.67 8.11 -3.46
C ILE A 179 -4.97 7.43 -3.90
N ASP A 180 -5.36 7.60 -5.16
CA ASP A 180 -6.56 6.99 -5.72
C ASP A 180 -6.24 6.09 -6.92
N LEU A 181 -6.99 5.01 -7.02
CA LEU A 181 -7.14 4.22 -8.24
C LEU A 181 -8.55 4.44 -8.79
N ASP A 182 -8.65 5.04 -9.97
CA ASP A 182 -9.88 5.28 -10.73
C ASP A 182 -9.97 4.19 -11.80
N ILE A 183 -10.98 3.32 -11.73
CA ILE A 183 -11.08 2.13 -12.58
C ILE A 183 -12.23 2.31 -13.55
N ASP A 184 -11.98 2.09 -14.83
CA ASP A 184 -13.00 2.31 -15.85
C ASP A 184 -14.26 1.43 -15.64
N ALA A 185 -15.42 2.07 -15.64
CA ALA A 185 -16.71 1.45 -15.30
C ALA A 185 -17.10 0.25 -16.19
N TRP A 186 -16.54 0.12 -17.40
CA TRP A 186 -16.79 -1.03 -18.27
C TRP A 186 -16.02 -2.28 -17.81
N VAL A 187 -14.82 -2.11 -17.27
CA VAL A 187 -14.03 -3.18 -16.66
C VAL A 187 -14.75 -3.69 -15.41
N ASP A 188 -15.29 -2.78 -14.59
CA ASP A 188 -16.07 -3.12 -13.40
C ASP A 188 -17.32 -3.97 -13.75
N ARG A 189 -18.02 -3.64 -14.84
CA ARG A 189 -19.18 -4.40 -15.33
C ARG A 189 -18.81 -5.81 -15.80
N LEU A 190 -17.66 -5.99 -16.43
CA LEU A 190 -17.20 -7.31 -16.89
C LEU A 190 -16.72 -8.19 -15.73
N LEU A 191 -16.15 -7.59 -14.70
CA LEU A 191 -15.53 -8.29 -13.57
C LEU A 191 -16.44 -8.36 -12.33
N GLY A 192 -17.71 -7.99 -12.49
CA GLY A 192 -18.74 -8.18 -11.48
C GLY A 192 -18.55 -7.36 -10.20
N GLY A 193 -18.06 -6.11 -10.29
CA GLY A 193 -17.91 -5.27 -9.09
C GLY A 193 -16.61 -5.48 -8.31
N ALA A 194 -15.70 -6.33 -8.81
CA ALA A 194 -14.50 -6.74 -8.09
C ALA A 194 -13.39 -5.68 -8.11
N ILE A 195 -13.39 -4.78 -9.10
CA ILE A 195 -12.41 -3.71 -9.28
C ILE A 195 -13.18 -2.39 -9.37
N ASP A 196 -13.22 -1.66 -8.27
CA ASP A 196 -13.96 -0.40 -8.09
C ASP A 196 -12.97 0.70 -7.75
N ASP A 197 -13.37 1.96 -7.93
CA ASP A 197 -12.59 3.12 -7.53
C ASP A 197 -12.15 2.95 -6.07
N THR A 198 -10.86 3.12 -5.79
CA THR A 198 -10.29 2.85 -4.48
C THR A 198 -9.37 3.98 -4.05
N GLU A 199 -9.71 4.61 -2.93
CA GLU A 199 -8.82 5.48 -2.16
C GLU A 199 -7.91 4.57 -1.31
N ILE A 200 -6.60 4.66 -1.55
CA ILE A 200 -5.58 3.83 -0.91
C ILE A 200 -5.18 4.44 0.43
N SER A 201 -5.37 3.67 1.50
CA SER A 201 -4.98 4.06 2.86
C SER A 201 -3.75 3.31 3.38
N ALA A 202 -3.40 2.18 2.76
CA ALA A 202 -2.24 1.39 3.16
C ALA A 202 -1.65 0.60 1.99
N LEU A 203 -0.34 0.39 2.05
CA LEU A 203 0.41 -0.52 1.19
C LEU A 203 1.05 -1.62 2.06
N MET A 204 1.33 -2.76 1.47
CA MET A 204 2.12 -3.81 2.11
C MET A 204 3.09 -4.42 1.12
N LEU A 205 4.27 -4.80 1.58
CA LEU A 205 5.27 -5.57 0.86
C LEU A 205 5.57 -6.82 1.69
N CYS A 206 5.58 -7.99 1.07
CA CYS A 206 6.00 -9.23 1.75
C CYS A 206 6.43 -10.30 0.75
N ARG A 207 7.08 -11.34 1.25
CA ARG A 207 7.29 -12.59 0.53
C ARG A 207 6.12 -13.54 0.79
N TYR A 208 5.60 -14.13 -0.28
CA TYR A 208 4.63 -15.22 -0.25
C TYR A 208 5.15 -16.32 -1.17
N GLU A 209 5.33 -17.53 -0.62
CA GLU A 209 5.97 -18.66 -1.32
C GLU A 209 7.32 -18.26 -1.96
N GLY A 210 8.15 -17.56 -1.18
CA GLY A 210 9.48 -17.09 -1.59
C GLY A 210 9.49 -15.98 -2.66
N THR A 211 8.34 -15.42 -3.03
CA THR A 211 8.24 -14.37 -4.06
C THR A 211 7.72 -13.07 -3.47
N TRP A 212 8.36 -11.94 -3.82
CA TRP A 212 7.89 -10.61 -3.44
C TRP A 212 6.53 -10.29 -4.05
N HIS A 213 5.63 -9.84 -3.20
CA HIS A 213 4.32 -9.35 -3.55
C HIS A 213 4.03 -8.02 -2.85
N GLY A 214 3.28 -7.15 -3.53
CA GLY A 214 2.84 -5.86 -3.02
C GLY A 214 1.32 -5.82 -2.93
N TRP A 215 0.75 -5.30 -1.85
CA TRP A 215 -0.69 -5.02 -1.74
C TRP A 215 -0.93 -3.53 -1.69
N ALA A 216 -1.92 -3.07 -2.45
CA ALA A 216 -2.55 -1.77 -2.28
C ALA A 216 -3.92 -1.98 -1.63
N MET A 217 -4.18 -1.32 -0.51
CA MET A 217 -5.37 -1.53 0.31
C MET A 217 -6.05 -0.21 0.64
N GLY A 218 -7.37 -0.24 0.67
CA GLY A 218 -8.14 0.96 0.96
C GLY A 218 -9.64 0.76 0.83
N TYR A 219 -10.33 1.81 0.42
CA TYR A 219 -11.79 1.87 0.43
C TYR A 219 -12.33 2.44 -0.86
N ASN A 220 -13.48 1.92 -1.29
CA ASN A 220 -14.24 2.57 -2.35
C ASN A 220 -15.13 3.69 -1.80
N LYS A 221 -15.83 4.41 -2.69
CA LYS A 221 -16.77 5.48 -2.32
C LYS A 221 -17.88 5.02 -1.36
N LYS A 222 -18.23 3.73 -1.35
CA LYS A 222 -19.21 3.12 -0.44
C LYS A 222 -18.59 2.66 0.89
N HIS A 223 -17.34 3.02 1.15
CA HIS A 223 -16.55 2.62 2.31
C HIS A 223 -16.43 1.09 2.47
N LYS A 224 -16.51 0.36 1.35
CA LYS A 224 -16.23 -1.07 1.32
C LYS A 224 -14.74 -1.27 1.08
N GLY A 225 -14.15 -2.10 1.91
CA GLY A 225 -12.75 -2.46 1.79
C GLY A 225 -12.41 -3.06 0.42
N ARG A 226 -11.32 -2.59 -0.15
CA ARG A 226 -10.71 -3.07 -1.41
C ARG A 226 -9.24 -3.40 -1.17
N SER A 227 -8.73 -4.32 -1.98
CA SER A 227 -7.33 -4.68 -1.99
C SER A 227 -6.95 -5.28 -3.34
N GLY A 228 -5.87 -4.80 -3.93
CA GLY A 228 -5.22 -5.39 -5.09
C GLY A 228 -3.82 -5.87 -4.72
N ALA A 229 -3.34 -6.93 -5.38
CA ALA A 229 -2.00 -7.46 -5.18
C ALA A 229 -1.21 -7.42 -6.50
N LEU A 230 0.10 -7.21 -6.39
CA LEU A 230 1.06 -7.19 -7.47
C LEU A 230 2.09 -8.29 -7.22
N ASP A 231 2.33 -9.13 -8.23
CA ASP A 231 3.46 -10.06 -8.26
C ASP A 231 4.65 -9.33 -8.90
N PHE A 232 5.65 -9.01 -8.09
CA PHE A 232 6.81 -8.21 -8.53
C PHE A 232 7.74 -8.99 -9.45
N LYS A 233 7.74 -10.33 -9.37
CA LYS A 233 8.53 -11.19 -10.26
C LYS A 233 7.94 -11.24 -11.66
N LYS A 234 6.61 -11.26 -11.75
CA LYS A 234 5.91 -11.22 -13.04
C LYS A 234 5.73 -9.80 -13.57
N ASP A 235 5.83 -8.79 -12.71
CA ASP A 235 5.50 -7.39 -12.99
C ASP A 235 4.04 -7.30 -13.48
N SER A 236 3.12 -7.87 -12.69
CA SER A 236 1.70 -7.99 -13.06
C SER A 236 0.78 -8.02 -11.84
N VAL A 237 -0.39 -7.40 -11.98
CA VAL A 237 -1.47 -7.51 -10.99
C VAL A 237 -1.95 -8.95 -10.90
N VAL A 238 -2.10 -9.47 -9.68
CA VAL A 238 -2.63 -10.81 -9.43
C VAL A 238 -4.14 -10.78 -9.65
N PHE A 239 -4.56 -11.31 -10.81
CA PHE A 239 -5.97 -11.33 -11.21
C PHE A 239 -6.34 -12.67 -11.88
N PRO A 240 -7.49 -13.30 -11.52
CA PRO A 240 -8.37 -12.94 -10.39
C PRO A 240 -7.65 -13.09 -9.05
N ASN A 241 -8.06 -12.30 -8.05
CA ASN A 241 -7.42 -12.31 -6.75
C ASN A 241 -7.76 -13.61 -5.98
N PRO A 242 -6.78 -14.45 -5.58
CA PRO A 242 -7.02 -15.66 -4.80
C PRO A 242 -7.68 -15.36 -3.44
N ASP A 243 -8.32 -16.36 -2.84
CA ASP A 243 -9.04 -16.16 -1.57
C ASP A 243 -8.09 -15.87 -0.40
N GLU A 244 -6.91 -16.48 -0.43
CA GLU A 244 -5.78 -16.22 0.47
C GLU A 244 -5.41 -14.74 0.43
N PHE A 245 -5.23 -14.18 -0.76
CA PHE A 245 -4.83 -12.80 -0.97
C PHE A 245 -5.93 -11.81 -0.56
N LYS A 246 -7.20 -12.16 -0.77
CA LYS A 246 -8.33 -11.38 -0.24
C LYS A 246 -8.34 -11.40 1.29
N ALA A 247 -8.05 -12.53 1.92
CA ALA A 247 -7.99 -12.64 3.39
C ALA A 247 -6.84 -11.80 3.96
N VAL A 248 -5.65 -11.91 3.36
CA VAL A 248 -4.48 -11.08 3.68
C VAL A 248 -4.83 -9.59 3.56
N GLY A 249 -5.35 -9.16 2.40
CA GLY A 249 -5.71 -7.76 2.18
C GLY A 249 -6.73 -7.21 3.19
N ARG A 250 -7.75 -8.00 3.57
CA ARG A 250 -8.69 -7.59 4.62
C ARG A 250 -8.04 -7.47 6.00
N LYS A 251 -7.23 -8.47 6.37
CA LYS A 251 -6.57 -8.53 7.68
C LYS A 251 -5.57 -7.38 7.84
N MET A 252 -4.74 -7.15 6.82
CA MET A 252 -3.67 -6.16 6.86
C MET A 252 -4.18 -4.73 6.74
N ARG A 253 -5.26 -4.49 5.99
CA ARG A 253 -5.96 -3.20 6.02
C ARG A 253 -6.46 -2.85 7.42
N SER A 254 -7.15 -3.79 8.06
CA SER A 254 -7.65 -3.61 9.44
C SER A 254 -6.50 -3.39 10.44
N ARG A 255 -5.36 -4.07 10.23
CA ARG A 255 -4.16 -3.90 11.05
C ARG A 255 -3.54 -2.51 10.85
N ALA A 256 -3.43 -2.03 9.61
CA ALA A 256 -2.90 -0.70 9.29
C ALA A 256 -3.74 0.40 9.95
N GLU A 257 -5.07 0.30 9.89
CA GLU A 257 -5.98 1.25 10.57
C GLU A 257 -5.78 1.27 12.08
N ALA A 258 -5.69 0.10 12.70
CA ALA A 258 -5.46 0.01 14.14
C ALA A 258 -4.11 0.63 14.54
N LEU A 259 -3.06 0.41 13.75
CA LEU A 259 -1.73 0.97 13.97
C LEU A 259 -1.70 2.49 13.75
N LEU A 260 -2.34 2.99 12.69
CA LEU A 260 -2.50 4.43 12.43
C LEU A 260 -3.28 5.12 13.56
N ALA A 261 -4.39 4.53 14.00
CA ALA A 261 -5.19 5.05 15.11
C ALA A 261 -4.40 5.04 16.44
N ALA A 262 -3.57 4.02 16.67
CA ALA A 262 -2.70 3.97 17.84
C ALA A 262 -1.60 5.03 17.79
N ALA A 263 -1.00 5.26 16.62
CA ALA A 263 0.00 6.30 16.39
C ALA A 263 -0.60 7.71 16.59
N ALA A 264 -1.77 7.98 16.02
CA ALA A 264 -2.49 9.25 16.21
C ALA A 264 -2.85 9.52 17.67
N ALA A 265 -3.17 8.47 18.44
CA ALA A 265 -3.47 8.58 19.86
C ALA A 265 -2.22 8.64 20.77
N GLY A 266 -1.00 8.57 20.23
CA GLY A 266 0.25 8.52 21.02
C GLY A 266 0.43 7.23 21.84
N ARG A 267 -0.36 6.18 21.60
CA ARG A 267 -0.30 4.91 22.35
C ARG A 267 0.81 4.01 21.83
N LYS A 268 1.58 3.36 22.71
CA LYS A 268 2.57 2.34 22.32
C LYS A 268 1.85 1.20 21.58
N THR A 269 2.30 0.90 20.37
CA THR A 269 1.86 -0.27 19.60
C THR A 269 2.54 -1.53 20.14
N PRO A 270 1.81 -2.65 20.28
CA PRO A 270 2.37 -3.93 20.71
C PRO A 270 3.31 -4.53 19.65
#